data_AF-A0A9D5C6C5-F1
#
_entry.id   AF-A0A9D5C6C5-F1
#
_cell.length_a   1.000
_cell.length_b   1.000
_cell.length_c   1.000
_cell.angle_alpha   90.00
_cell.angle_beta   90.00
_cell.angle_gamma   90.00
#
_symmetry.space_group_name_H-M   'P 1'
#
loop_
_entity.id
_entity.type
_entity.pdbx_description
1 polymer ?
#
loop_
_entity_poly.entity_id
_entity_poly.type
_entity_poly.pdbx_seq_one_letter_code
_entity_poly.pdbx_strand_id
1 'polypeptide(L)'
;MATGKVGDSSRLTGDEHSIERLFEGVEVPEWKDQLTLRVFGLSLFVGSLLTIILMRLNLMTFFVLNATLPSSTFSFAVLKAWTMALDKVGLLTNPITRQETAVMQSCVLGFASIVYYGMICPHIVAISYLLGGILSWGFFWPFLQSKEGIWYPSGKNQSLHGLYGYKVLLTSAVLLGEGSFHIVAFALRMFQEMYLKKKHKGFIVPLNEQRKSEDTNLVAGLSYDDNLRTKMFLKDHIPTPIIIGGFLLTGTISSVVIPFIFPQVEPIHIAAAYLVAPILNFCNAYGVGISDFSFSPAYGKFAIFIFGSWIGMTQGGVLGSLVASSVVVAVMSPASDLMQNFKLAYMTLTSPRSLIIGQAIGTAMGCVFGPLVFYFFYRTPNFGDPGSDYSAGNARSYRSLAILATQGSEVLPRHCLSLAVIFFLVPLILNIVKELSKSMNSGIHRYIPYPVAMAIPFYISANFALDVCIGNLVLYVWKWMDRRSAAVNVPPVAAGLLAGDCMWSFASQFITNQVPPICVRFFSRDAYMRFQGNLIKNLTV
;
A
#
# COMPACT_ATOMS: atom_id res chain seq x y z
N MET A 1 -21.41 26.53 -18.82
CA MET A 1 -22.58 27.33 -18.39
C MET A 1 -23.73 26.99 -19.31
N ALA A 2 -24.76 26.31 -18.80
CA ALA A 2 -26.03 26.13 -19.50
C ALA A 2 -27.14 26.06 -18.44
N THR A 3 -28.06 27.01 -18.53
CA THR A 3 -29.17 27.26 -17.60
C THR A 3 -30.44 26.56 -18.09
N GLY A 4 -31.04 25.70 -17.26
CA GLY A 4 -32.35 25.08 -17.47
C GLY A 4 -33.28 25.34 -16.28
N LYS A 5 -34.54 25.67 -16.57
CA LYS A 5 -35.55 26.29 -15.69
C LYS A 5 -35.92 25.46 -14.45
N VAL A 6 -36.02 26.14 -13.31
CA VAL A 6 -36.60 25.65 -12.05
C VAL A 6 -38.13 25.64 -12.17
N GLY A 7 -38.73 24.46 -11.99
CA GLY A 7 -40.17 24.25 -11.93
C GLY A 7 -40.54 23.42 -10.70
N ASP A 8 -41.34 24.03 -9.84
CA ASP A 8 -42.18 23.52 -8.77
C ASP A 8 -41.56 22.87 -7.51
N SER A 9 -41.62 23.62 -6.41
CA SER A 9 -40.96 23.38 -5.13
C SER A 9 -41.94 22.93 -4.05
N SER A 10 -42.39 21.66 -4.08
CA SER A 10 -43.23 21.15 -2.97
C SER A 10 -43.14 19.65 -2.65
N ARG A 11 -42.07 18.92 -3.07
CA ARG A 11 -41.86 17.50 -2.71
C ARG A 11 -40.40 17.05 -2.48
N LEU A 12 -39.54 17.87 -1.86
CA LEU A 12 -38.11 17.53 -1.74
C LEU A 12 -37.62 17.70 -0.29
N THR A 13 -37.60 16.63 0.50
CA THR A 13 -36.92 16.61 1.82
C THR A 13 -35.93 15.44 2.00
N GLY A 14 -35.55 14.76 0.91
CA GLY A 14 -34.43 13.80 0.88
C GLY A 14 -33.52 13.91 -0.35
N ASP A 15 -33.79 14.86 -1.25
CA ASP A 15 -33.29 14.85 -2.63
C ASP A 15 -32.18 15.87 -2.93
N GLU A 16 -31.82 16.76 -1.99
CA GLU A 16 -30.79 17.79 -2.20
C GLU A 16 -29.34 17.25 -2.27
N HIS A 17 -29.12 15.94 -2.08
CA HIS A 17 -27.78 15.34 -2.00
C HIS A 17 -27.55 14.12 -2.91
N SER A 18 -28.42 13.88 -3.90
CA SER A 18 -28.18 12.82 -4.89
C SER A 18 -27.16 13.28 -5.93
N ILE A 19 -25.97 12.67 -5.92
CA ILE A 19 -24.92 12.98 -6.89
C ILE A 19 -25.35 12.48 -8.27
N GLU A 20 -25.99 11.31 -8.36
CA GLU A 20 -26.36 10.76 -9.66
C GLU A 20 -27.50 11.54 -10.32
N ARG A 21 -28.39 12.19 -9.56
CA ARG A 21 -29.41 13.10 -10.13
C ARG A 21 -28.81 14.38 -10.72
N LEU A 22 -27.67 14.86 -10.22
CA LEU A 22 -26.95 15.98 -10.84
C LEU A 22 -26.42 15.62 -12.26
N PHE A 23 -26.27 14.33 -12.55
CA PHE A 23 -25.86 13.81 -13.85
C PHE A 23 -27.02 13.17 -14.63
N GLU A 24 -28.27 13.40 -14.20
CA GLU A 24 -29.46 12.88 -14.88
C GLU A 24 -29.54 13.49 -16.29
N GLY A 25 -29.48 12.63 -17.32
CA GLY A 25 -29.41 13.03 -18.74
C GLY A 25 -28.02 12.96 -19.39
N VAL A 26 -26.95 12.63 -18.64
CA VAL A 26 -25.63 12.34 -19.21
C VAL A 26 -25.50 10.83 -19.42
N GLU A 27 -25.34 10.39 -20.68
CA GLU A 27 -25.13 8.98 -20.99
C GLU A 27 -23.77 8.49 -20.44
N VAL A 28 -23.81 7.34 -19.75
CA VAL A 28 -22.60 6.66 -19.29
C VAL A 28 -21.97 5.95 -20.49
N PRO A 29 -20.70 6.23 -20.84
CA PRO A 29 -20.04 5.60 -21.97
C PRO A 29 -19.92 4.10 -21.78
N GLU A 30 -20.00 3.32 -22.88
CA GLU A 30 -19.77 1.88 -22.82
C GLU A 30 -18.35 1.55 -22.37
N TRP A 31 -18.14 0.34 -21.85
CA TRP A 31 -16.84 -0.07 -21.29
C TRP A 31 -15.67 0.07 -22.28
N LYS A 32 -15.92 -0.07 -23.59
CA LYS A 32 -14.89 0.12 -24.63
C LYS A 32 -14.51 1.59 -24.79
N ASP A 33 -15.49 2.48 -24.71
CA ASP A 33 -15.28 3.93 -24.88
C ASP A 33 -14.64 4.56 -23.64
N GLN A 34 -14.68 3.87 -22.50
CA GLN A 34 -13.93 4.22 -21.30
C GLN A 34 -12.41 3.99 -21.46
N LEU A 35 -11.99 3.20 -22.45
CA LEU A 35 -10.58 2.86 -22.71
C LEU A 35 -10.02 3.75 -23.83
N THR A 36 -9.51 4.92 -23.47
CA THR A 36 -8.98 5.88 -24.46
C THR A 36 -7.45 5.87 -24.53
N LEU A 37 -6.90 6.12 -25.73
CA LEU A 37 -5.45 6.19 -25.95
C LEU A 37 -4.77 7.27 -25.08
N ARG A 38 -5.46 8.40 -24.86
CA ARG A 38 -4.99 9.47 -23.98
C ARG A 38 -4.82 9.01 -22.54
N VAL A 39 -5.74 8.18 -22.03
CA VAL A 39 -5.64 7.62 -20.68
C VAL A 39 -4.38 6.76 -20.57
N PHE A 40 -4.13 5.84 -21.51
CA PHE A 40 -2.94 5.00 -21.46
C PHE A 40 -1.63 5.80 -21.61
N GLY A 41 -1.59 6.79 -22.49
CA GLY A 41 -0.43 7.67 -22.65
C GLY A 41 -0.11 8.48 -21.39
N LEU A 42 -1.14 9.03 -20.73
CA LEU A 42 -0.96 9.78 -19.48
C LEU A 42 -0.68 8.85 -18.29
N SER A 43 -1.27 7.65 -18.26
CA SER A 43 -0.97 6.62 -17.26
C SER A 43 0.49 6.16 -17.35
N LEU A 44 1.08 6.09 -18.54
CA LEU A 44 2.51 5.81 -18.71
C LEU A 44 3.36 6.88 -18.03
N PHE A 45 3.05 8.15 -18.27
CA PHE A 45 3.79 9.27 -17.68
C PHE A 45 3.67 9.27 -16.15
N VAL A 46 2.44 9.26 -15.62
CA VAL A 46 2.19 9.28 -14.16
C VAL A 46 2.71 8.00 -13.49
N GLY A 47 2.51 6.85 -14.11
CA GLY A 47 3.00 5.55 -13.62
C GLY A 47 4.51 5.51 -13.54
N SER A 48 5.23 6.02 -14.55
CA SER A 48 6.70 6.07 -14.54
C SER A 48 7.24 6.94 -13.41
N LEU A 49 6.68 8.14 -13.23
CA LEU A 49 7.05 9.06 -12.15
C LEU A 49 6.82 8.42 -10.78
N LEU A 50 5.62 7.87 -10.56
CA LEU A 50 5.29 7.20 -9.30
C LEU A 50 6.18 5.98 -9.05
N THR A 51 6.52 5.20 -10.07
CA THR A 51 7.41 4.04 -9.91
C THR A 51 8.81 4.44 -9.46
N ILE A 52 9.38 5.52 -10.00
CA ILE A 52 10.68 6.05 -9.57
C ILE A 52 10.64 6.47 -8.10
N ILE A 53 9.61 7.23 -7.73
CA ILE A 53 9.38 7.71 -6.37
C ILE A 53 9.23 6.54 -5.40
N LEU A 54 8.33 5.62 -5.73
CA LEU A 54 8.00 4.46 -4.90
C LEU A 54 9.20 3.52 -4.77
N MET A 55 9.96 3.29 -5.85
CA MET A 55 11.21 2.52 -5.78
C MET A 55 12.22 3.17 -4.84
N ARG A 56 12.42 4.49 -4.93
CA ARG A 56 13.30 5.20 -4.00
C ARG A 56 12.83 5.08 -2.56
N LEU A 57 11.55 5.27 -2.30
CA LEU A 57 10.99 5.15 -0.96
C LEU A 57 11.25 3.76 -0.36
N ASN A 58 11.13 2.67 -1.13
CA ASN A 58 11.52 1.33 -0.65
C ASN A 58 13.00 1.17 -0.35
N LEU A 59 13.86 1.83 -1.13
CA LEU A 59 15.31 1.68 -1.01
C LEU A 59 15.86 2.51 0.15
N MET A 60 15.26 3.68 0.42
CA MET A 60 15.67 4.61 1.47
C MET A 60 14.96 4.35 2.79
N THR A 61 13.66 4.08 2.74
CA THR A 61 12.84 3.87 3.93
C THR A 61 12.40 2.41 4.01
N PHE A 62 12.26 1.90 5.23
CA PHE A 62 11.61 0.61 5.46
C PHE A 62 10.08 0.71 5.35
N PHE A 63 9.58 1.85 4.86
CA PHE A 63 8.16 2.14 4.69
C PHE A 63 7.84 2.20 3.20
N VAL A 64 6.59 1.93 2.92
CA VAL A 64 6.10 1.73 1.57
C VAL A 64 4.78 2.47 1.50
N LEU A 65 4.57 3.41 0.57
CA LEU A 65 3.38 4.27 0.57
C LEU A 65 2.23 3.64 -0.23
N ASN A 66 0.98 3.67 0.25
CA ASN A 66 -0.18 3.27 -0.55
C ASN A 66 -0.37 4.31 -1.65
N ALA A 67 -0.11 3.90 -2.88
CA ALA A 67 -0.17 4.77 -4.03
C ALA A 67 -1.58 5.15 -4.44
N THR A 68 -2.67 4.59 -3.90
CA THR A 68 -4.05 4.87 -4.36
C THR A 68 -4.41 6.35 -4.30
N LEU A 69 -4.14 7.02 -3.18
CA LEU A 69 -4.45 8.44 -2.98
C LEU A 69 -3.53 9.38 -3.78
N PRO A 70 -2.19 9.20 -3.76
CA PRO A 70 -1.31 9.93 -4.67
C PRO A 70 -1.66 9.68 -6.14
N SER A 71 -1.87 8.43 -6.54
CA SER A 71 -2.22 8.02 -7.91
C SER A 71 -3.49 8.69 -8.39
N SER A 72 -4.57 8.67 -7.59
CA SER A 72 -5.83 9.31 -7.97
C SER A 72 -5.66 10.83 -8.15
N THR A 73 -4.93 11.47 -7.24
CA THR A 73 -4.71 12.92 -7.27
C THR A 73 -3.82 13.34 -8.43
N PHE A 74 -2.71 12.64 -8.67
CA PHE A 74 -1.84 12.87 -9.81
C PHE A 74 -2.55 12.57 -11.13
N SER A 75 -3.29 11.46 -11.20
CA SER A 75 -4.05 11.10 -12.40
C SER A 75 -5.05 12.20 -12.74
N PHE A 76 -5.83 12.67 -11.77
CA PHE A 76 -6.75 13.79 -11.98
C PHE A 76 -6.03 15.09 -12.38
N ALA A 77 -4.96 15.47 -11.67
CA ALA A 77 -4.24 16.71 -11.94
C ALA A 77 -3.60 16.72 -13.33
N VAL A 78 -2.93 15.63 -13.72
CA VAL A 78 -2.28 15.49 -15.02
C VAL A 78 -3.30 15.42 -16.14
N LEU A 79 -4.39 14.67 -15.96
CA LEU A 79 -5.47 14.58 -16.95
C LEU A 79 -6.14 15.95 -17.17
N LYS A 80 -6.35 16.72 -16.09
CA LYS A 80 -6.90 18.08 -16.15
C LYS A 80 -5.92 19.08 -16.78
N ALA A 81 -4.63 19.01 -16.44
CA ALA A 81 -3.61 19.87 -17.04
C ALA A 81 -3.47 19.60 -18.55
N TRP A 82 -3.46 18.32 -18.94
CA TRP A 82 -3.41 17.90 -20.34
C TRP A 82 -4.60 18.42 -21.14
N THR A 83 -5.80 18.37 -20.57
CA THR A 83 -6.99 18.87 -21.27
C THR A 83 -7.09 20.37 -21.31
N MET A 84 -6.67 21.09 -20.27
CA MET A 84 -6.53 22.55 -20.36
C MET A 84 -5.53 22.95 -21.45
N ALA A 85 -4.46 22.17 -21.65
CA ALA A 85 -3.52 22.41 -22.74
C ALA A 85 -4.15 22.11 -24.11
N LEU A 86 -4.86 20.99 -24.27
CA LEU A 86 -5.54 20.65 -25.53
C LEU A 86 -6.66 21.62 -25.90
N ASP A 87 -7.41 22.11 -24.91
CA ASP A 87 -8.47 23.10 -25.09
C ASP A 87 -7.90 24.43 -25.61
N LYS A 88 -6.77 24.87 -25.04
CA LYS A 88 -6.04 26.05 -25.55
C LYS A 88 -5.54 25.90 -26.98
N VAL A 89 -5.22 24.68 -27.41
CA VAL A 89 -4.74 24.37 -28.77
C VAL A 89 -5.91 24.05 -29.72
N GLY A 90 -7.15 24.01 -29.25
CA GLY A 90 -8.34 23.70 -30.05
C GLY A 90 -8.40 22.24 -30.53
N LEU A 91 -7.61 21.34 -29.92
CA LEU A 91 -7.55 19.91 -30.26
C LEU A 91 -8.42 19.05 -29.34
N LEU A 92 -9.23 19.67 -28.48
CA LEU A 92 -10.11 18.96 -27.55
C LEU A 92 -11.36 18.44 -28.27
N THR A 93 -11.35 17.17 -28.66
CA THR A 93 -12.50 16.53 -29.35
C THR A 93 -13.60 16.08 -28.39
N ASN A 94 -13.26 15.51 -27.23
CA ASN A 94 -14.25 14.95 -26.28
C ASN A 94 -13.96 15.39 -24.82
N PRO A 95 -15.02 15.73 -24.02
CA PRO A 95 -14.86 16.05 -22.60
C PRO A 95 -14.32 14.86 -21.81
N ILE A 96 -13.56 15.12 -20.73
CA ILE A 96 -13.12 14.05 -19.82
C ILE A 96 -14.31 13.53 -19.05
N THR A 97 -14.40 12.21 -18.98
CA THR A 97 -15.38 11.54 -18.14
C THR A 97 -14.76 11.10 -16.81
N ARG A 98 -15.60 10.97 -15.76
CA ARG A 98 -15.16 10.41 -14.47
C ARG A 98 -14.63 8.98 -14.60
N GLN A 99 -15.12 8.26 -15.60
CA GLN A 99 -14.74 6.90 -15.93
C GLN A 99 -13.31 6.82 -16.47
N GLU A 100 -12.91 7.75 -17.35
CA GLU A 100 -11.52 7.82 -17.83
C GLU A 100 -10.52 8.06 -16.69
N THR A 101 -10.89 8.90 -15.71
CA THR A 101 -10.03 9.15 -14.54
C THR A 101 -9.89 7.89 -13.68
N ALA A 102 -10.97 7.13 -13.49
CA ALA A 102 -10.94 5.88 -12.75
C ALA A 102 -10.12 4.79 -13.47
N VAL A 103 -10.23 4.69 -14.80
CA VAL A 103 -9.39 3.79 -15.62
C VAL A 103 -7.92 4.20 -15.55
N MET A 104 -7.62 5.50 -15.63
CA MET A 104 -6.26 6.03 -15.50
C MET A 104 -5.65 5.65 -14.16
N GLN A 105 -6.39 5.85 -13.06
CA GLN A 105 -5.96 5.47 -11.71
C GLN A 105 -5.69 3.96 -11.60
N SER A 106 -6.58 3.12 -12.13
CA SER A 106 -6.41 1.66 -12.11
C SER A 106 -5.16 1.24 -12.88
N CYS A 107 -4.91 1.86 -14.03
CA CYS A 107 -3.70 1.61 -14.83
C CYS A 107 -2.43 2.08 -14.11
N VAL A 108 -2.44 3.26 -13.49
CA VAL A 108 -1.29 3.77 -12.72
C VAL A 108 -1.02 2.90 -11.48
N LEU A 109 -2.06 2.40 -10.81
CA LEU A 109 -1.93 1.45 -9.71
C LEU A 109 -1.35 0.12 -10.18
N GLY A 110 -1.85 -0.44 -11.29
CA GLY A 110 -1.28 -1.64 -11.91
C GLY A 110 0.19 -1.47 -12.27
N PHE A 111 0.57 -0.29 -12.74
CA PHE A 111 1.95 0.09 -13.08
C PHE A 111 2.85 0.16 -11.84
N ALA A 112 2.33 0.74 -10.75
CA ALA A 112 3.03 0.96 -9.49
C ALA A 112 3.01 -0.26 -8.53
N SER A 113 2.48 -1.41 -8.97
CA SER A 113 2.11 -2.62 -8.18
C SER A 113 3.18 -3.32 -7.32
N ILE A 114 4.35 -2.71 -7.12
CA ILE A 114 5.49 -3.30 -6.39
C ILE A 114 5.69 -2.66 -5.00
N VAL A 115 4.88 -1.68 -4.59
CA VAL A 115 5.21 -0.78 -3.46
C VAL A 115 3.96 -0.28 -2.70
N TYR A 116 3.57 -0.87 -1.54
CA TYR A 116 2.38 -0.40 -0.78
C TYR A 116 2.41 -0.41 0.77
N TYR A 117 1.89 0.68 1.39
CA TYR A 117 1.14 0.83 2.68
C TYR A 117 0.69 2.30 2.99
N GLY A 118 -0.56 2.55 3.40
CA GLY A 118 -1.20 3.89 3.36
C GLY A 118 -1.01 4.84 4.55
N MET A 119 -1.28 6.14 4.34
CA MET A 119 -0.89 7.23 5.25
C MET A 119 -2.01 8.21 5.68
N ILE A 120 -3.26 8.05 5.22
CA ILE A 120 -4.38 8.78 5.87
C ILE A 120 -4.81 7.98 7.10
N CYS A 121 -4.24 8.35 8.24
CA CYS A 121 -4.40 7.64 9.48
C CYS A 121 -5.38 8.38 10.42
N PRO A 122 -6.38 7.69 11.00
CA PRO A 122 -7.20 8.23 12.09
C PRO A 122 -6.34 8.73 13.26
N HIS A 123 -6.85 9.68 14.06
CA HIS A 123 -6.13 10.27 15.22
C HIS A 123 -5.53 9.21 16.16
N ILE A 124 -6.28 8.14 16.43
CA ILE A 124 -5.82 7.02 17.25
C ILE A 124 -4.63 6.27 16.65
N VAL A 125 -4.51 6.20 15.33
CA VAL A 125 -3.38 5.58 14.62
C VAL A 125 -2.15 6.49 14.72
N ALA A 126 -2.31 7.82 14.59
CA ALA A 126 -1.23 8.79 14.83
C ALA A 126 -0.67 8.70 16.25
N ILE A 127 -1.54 8.65 17.26
CA ILE A 127 -1.13 8.46 18.67
C ILE A 127 -0.42 7.12 18.86
N SER A 128 -0.88 6.07 18.17
CA SER A 128 -0.24 4.76 18.21
C SER A 128 1.18 4.79 17.63
N TYR A 129 1.40 5.54 16.54
CA TYR A 129 2.77 5.79 16.02
C TYR A 129 3.63 6.50 17.07
N LEU A 130 3.12 7.53 17.75
CA LEU A 130 3.88 8.24 18.78
C LEU A 130 4.26 7.33 19.94
N LEU A 131 3.29 6.56 20.45
CA LEU A 131 3.52 5.59 21.52
C LEU A 131 4.57 4.55 21.10
N GLY A 132 4.48 4.05 19.86
CA GLY A 132 5.49 3.17 19.28
C GLY A 132 6.88 3.80 19.24
N GLY A 133 6.99 5.07 18.83
CA GLY A 133 8.24 5.81 18.78
C GLY A 133 8.87 6.04 20.15
N ILE A 134 8.06 6.43 21.14
CA ILE A 134 8.51 6.63 22.53
C ILE A 134 8.97 5.32 23.14
N LEU A 135 8.19 4.24 23.00
CA LEU A 135 8.54 2.94 23.58
C LEU A 135 9.79 2.36 22.93
N SER A 136 9.92 2.44 21.60
CA SER A 136 11.05 1.89 20.87
C SER A 136 12.33 2.68 21.07
N TRP A 137 12.37 3.93 20.63
CA TRP A 137 13.57 4.76 20.61
C TRP A 137 13.82 5.46 21.94
N GLY A 138 12.79 5.72 22.73
CA GLY A 138 12.92 6.37 24.04
C GLY A 138 13.32 5.40 25.15
N PHE A 139 12.85 4.16 25.13
CA PHE A 139 13.10 3.20 26.23
C PHE A 139 13.80 1.93 25.76
N PHE A 140 13.25 1.23 24.77
CA PHE A 140 13.63 -0.15 24.47
C PHE A 140 15.00 -0.28 23.79
N TRP A 141 15.30 0.52 22.76
CA TRP A 141 16.60 0.50 22.08
C TRP A 141 17.74 1.00 22.97
N PRO A 142 17.60 2.10 23.72
CA PRO A 142 18.61 2.50 24.71
C PRO A 142 18.84 1.43 25.78
N PHE A 143 17.78 0.77 26.25
CA PHE A 143 17.89 -0.34 27.20
C PHE A 143 18.69 -1.51 26.62
N LEU A 144 18.41 -1.93 25.38
CA LEU A 144 19.19 -3.00 24.72
C LEU A 144 20.65 -2.59 24.46
N GLN A 145 20.91 -1.32 24.16
CA GLN A 145 22.26 -0.79 24.03
C GLN A 145 23.04 -0.89 25.35
N SER A 146 22.39 -0.64 26.50
CA SER A 146 23.02 -0.83 27.82
C SER A 146 23.41 -2.28 28.14
N LYS A 147 22.90 -3.25 27.37
CA LYS A 147 23.19 -4.69 27.52
C LYS A 147 24.21 -5.22 26.50
N GLU A 148 24.87 -4.32 25.76
CA GLU A 148 25.99 -4.66 24.90
C GLU A 148 27.11 -5.36 25.69
N GLY A 149 27.67 -6.44 25.15
CA GLY A 149 28.68 -7.28 25.81
C GLY A 149 28.11 -8.36 26.74
N ILE A 150 26.86 -8.25 27.17
CA ILE A 150 26.20 -9.23 28.06
C ILE A 150 25.21 -10.10 27.26
N TRP A 151 24.33 -9.46 26.48
CA TRP A 151 23.29 -10.15 25.71
C TRP A 151 23.72 -10.43 24.26
N TYR A 152 24.60 -9.60 23.72
CA TYR A 152 25.18 -9.76 22.39
C TYR A 152 26.63 -9.23 22.34
N PRO A 153 27.46 -9.68 21.38
CA PRO A 153 28.86 -9.30 21.29
C PRO A 153 29.04 -7.81 21.00
N SER A 154 30.02 -7.18 21.66
CA SER A 154 30.35 -5.75 21.48
C SER A 154 30.79 -5.44 20.04
N GLY A 155 30.39 -4.27 19.52
CA GLY A 155 30.75 -3.79 18.19
C GLY A 155 29.95 -4.40 17.03
N LYS A 156 29.02 -5.33 17.29
CA LYS A 156 28.18 -5.98 16.25
C LYS A 156 26.80 -5.33 16.07
N ASN A 157 26.68 -4.02 16.28
CA ASN A 157 25.39 -3.30 16.28
C ASN A 157 24.62 -3.37 14.94
N GLN A 158 25.32 -3.55 13.82
CA GLN A 158 24.72 -3.66 12.49
C GLN A 158 24.55 -5.12 12.02
N SER A 159 25.05 -6.10 12.78
CA SER A 159 24.97 -7.51 12.44
C SER A 159 23.69 -8.15 12.98
N LEU A 160 23.19 -9.17 12.28
CA LEU A 160 22.10 -10.04 12.73
C LEU A 160 22.35 -10.66 14.11
N HIS A 161 23.61 -10.87 14.49
CA HIS A 161 23.99 -11.40 15.81
C HIS A 161 24.04 -10.34 16.92
N GLY A 162 23.78 -9.06 16.61
CA GLY A 162 23.81 -7.95 17.56
C GLY A 162 22.48 -7.20 17.63
N LEU A 163 22.54 -5.89 17.92
CA LEU A 163 21.36 -5.03 18.11
C LEU A 163 20.40 -5.06 16.91
N TYR A 164 20.92 -5.15 15.69
CA TYR A 164 20.10 -5.22 14.48
C TYR A 164 19.21 -6.47 14.43
N GLY A 165 19.69 -7.62 14.94
CA GLY A 165 18.89 -8.84 15.05
C GLY A 165 17.65 -8.66 15.90
N TYR A 166 17.79 -8.01 17.07
CA TYR A 166 16.65 -7.65 17.92
C TYR A 166 15.70 -6.69 17.22
N LYS A 167 16.21 -5.65 16.55
CA LYS A 167 15.37 -4.68 15.81
C LYS A 167 14.50 -5.37 14.77
N VAL A 168 15.10 -6.23 13.95
CA VAL A 168 14.37 -6.91 12.87
C VAL A 168 13.40 -7.95 13.43
N LEU A 169 13.84 -8.81 14.36
CA LEU A 169 13.01 -9.90 14.84
C LEU A 169 11.83 -9.41 15.68
N LEU A 170 12.04 -8.48 16.61
CA LEU A 170 10.97 -8.00 17.48
C LEU A 170 9.91 -7.25 16.69
N THR A 171 10.33 -6.38 15.77
CA THR A 171 9.39 -5.70 14.86
C THR A 171 8.60 -6.72 14.04
N SER A 172 9.28 -7.72 13.48
CA SER A 172 8.61 -8.74 12.67
C SER A 172 7.66 -9.59 13.50
N ALA A 173 8.00 -9.89 14.75
CA ALA A 173 7.13 -10.60 15.68
C ALA A 173 5.84 -9.82 15.97
N VAL A 174 5.91 -8.50 16.14
CA VAL A 174 4.71 -7.67 16.31
C VAL A 174 3.82 -7.72 15.06
N LEU A 175 4.43 -7.55 13.87
CA LEU A 175 3.71 -7.59 12.60
C LEU A 175 3.08 -8.96 12.33
N LEU A 176 3.77 -10.06 12.67
CA LEU A 176 3.23 -11.41 12.56
C LEU A 176 2.10 -11.65 13.58
N GLY A 177 2.28 -11.25 14.85
CA GLY A 177 1.25 -11.41 15.89
C GLY A 177 -0.05 -10.75 15.49
N GLU A 178 0.03 -9.54 14.95
CA GLU A 178 -1.14 -8.84 14.45
C GLU A 178 -1.72 -9.40 13.16
N GLY A 179 -0.87 -9.76 12.20
CA GLY A 179 -1.31 -10.43 10.98
C GLY A 179 -2.08 -11.70 11.30
N SER A 180 -1.60 -12.50 12.27
CA SER A 180 -2.27 -13.73 12.70
C SER A 180 -3.68 -13.47 13.26
N PHE A 181 -3.85 -12.43 14.09
CA PHE A 181 -5.16 -12.06 14.62
C PHE A 181 -6.13 -11.71 13.48
N HIS A 182 -5.72 -10.87 12.53
CA HIS A 182 -6.59 -10.45 11.43
C HIS A 182 -6.95 -11.60 10.50
N ILE A 183 -6.00 -12.51 10.20
CA ILE A 183 -6.25 -13.72 9.42
C ILE A 183 -7.36 -14.55 10.07
N VAL A 184 -7.22 -14.83 11.37
CA VAL A 184 -8.18 -15.65 12.11
C VAL A 184 -9.52 -14.92 12.25
N ALA A 185 -9.52 -13.65 12.62
CA ALA A 185 -10.75 -12.86 12.82
C ALA A 185 -11.56 -12.74 11.52
N PHE A 186 -10.91 -12.44 10.39
CA PHE A 186 -11.61 -12.37 9.10
C PHE A 186 -12.07 -13.73 8.60
N ALA A 187 -11.27 -14.79 8.81
CA ALA A 187 -11.70 -16.15 8.49
C ALA A 187 -12.95 -16.54 9.32
N LEU A 188 -12.96 -16.28 10.63
CA LEU A 188 -14.11 -16.57 11.49
C LEU A 188 -15.36 -15.79 11.07
N ARG A 189 -15.24 -14.48 10.80
CA ARG A 189 -16.36 -13.67 10.30
C ARG A 189 -16.87 -14.19 8.96
N MET A 190 -15.97 -14.60 8.07
CA MET A 190 -16.34 -15.23 6.80
C MET A 190 -17.14 -16.52 7.01
N PHE A 191 -16.65 -17.44 7.86
CA PHE A 191 -17.38 -18.66 8.18
C PHE A 191 -18.74 -18.39 8.81
N GLN A 192 -18.85 -17.41 9.71
CA GLN A 192 -20.11 -17.00 10.34
C GLN A 192 -21.09 -16.47 9.30
N GLU A 193 -20.68 -15.57 8.43
CA GLU A 193 -21.52 -15.01 7.35
C GLU A 193 -21.98 -16.10 6.38
N MET A 194 -21.08 -17.00 5.97
CA MET A 194 -21.43 -18.13 5.12
C MET A 194 -22.41 -19.08 5.81
N TYR A 195 -22.23 -19.35 7.10
CA TYR A 195 -23.12 -20.18 7.89
C TYR A 195 -24.49 -19.53 8.07
N LEU A 196 -24.55 -18.23 8.37
CA LEU A 196 -25.80 -17.47 8.51
C LEU A 196 -26.56 -17.42 7.18
N LYS A 197 -25.87 -17.16 6.07
CA LYS A 197 -26.46 -17.23 4.72
C LYS A 197 -26.99 -18.63 4.41
N LYS A 198 -26.26 -19.68 4.78
CA LYS A 198 -26.69 -21.08 4.60
C LYS A 198 -27.87 -21.46 5.50
N LYS A 199 -27.94 -20.92 6.72
CA LYS A 199 -29.08 -21.12 7.64
C LYS A 199 -30.33 -20.36 7.19
N HIS A 200 -30.15 -19.19 6.55
CA HIS A 200 -31.24 -18.47 5.88
C HIS A 200 -31.62 -19.06 4.51
N LYS A 201 -30.95 -20.12 4.03
CA LYS A 201 -31.41 -20.95 2.88
C LYS A 201 -32.63 -21.84 3.20
N GLY A 202 -33.43 -21.49 4.22
CA GLY A 202 -34.86 -21.82 4.25
C GLY A 202 -35.69 -20.87 3.38
N PHE A 203 -35.09 -19.81 2.82
CA PHE A 203 -35.73 -18.86 1.92
C PHE A 203 -34.76 -18.46 0.80
N ILE A 204 -34.53 -19.35 -0.17
CA ILE A 204 -34.02 -18.95 -1.49
C ILE A 204 -34.73 -19.79 -2.55
N VAL A 205 -35.61 -19.14 -3.30
CA VAL A 205 -36.23 -19.63 -4.54
C VAL A 205 -35.13 -19.83 -5.60
N PRO A 206 -35.17 -20.88 -6.42
CA PRO A 206 -34.10 -21.18 -7.37
C PRO A 206 -33.98 -20.11 -8.48
N LEU A 207 -32.73 -19.72 -8.70
CA LEU A 207 -32.18 -18.69 -9.60
C LEU A 207 -32.39 -18.95 -11.12
N ASN A 208 -33.58 -19.37 -11.58
CA ASN A 208 -33.79 -19.50 -13.03
C ASN A 208 -35.14 -19.06 -13.62
N GLU A 209 -36.11 -18.55 -12.85
CA GLU A 209 -37.33 -17.91 -13.42
C GLU A 209 -37.73 -16.57 -12.79
N GLN A 210 -37.12 -16.14 -11.69
CA GLN A 210 -37.43 -14.86 -11.01
C GLN A 210 -36.67 -13.63 -11.54
N ARG A 211 -36.22 -13.64 -12.80
CA ARG A 211 -35.46 -12.53 -13.42
C ARG A 211 -36.31 -11.26 -13.69
N LYS A 212 -37.54 -11.16 -13.16
CA LYS A 212 -38.45 -10.02 -13.42
C LYS A 212 -39.20 -9.46 -12.20
N SER A 213 -39.23 -10.13 -11.04
CA SER A 213 -40.14 -9.73 -9.94
C SER A 213 -39.48 -9.43 -8.59
N GLU A 214 -38.26 -9.92 -8.32
CA GLU A 214 -37.58 -9.66 -7.02
C GLU A 214 -36.68 -8.42 -7.02
N ASP A 215 -36.26 -7.94 -8.20
CA ASP A 215 -35.56 -6.66 -8.34
C ASP A 215 -36.41 -5.47 -7.85
N THR A 216 -37.72 -5.62 -7.67
CA THR A 216 -38.59 -4.51 -7.26
C THR A 216 -38.63 -4.29 -5.74
N ASN A 217 -38.37 -5.33 -4.93
CA ASN A 217 -38.61 -5.27 -3.48
C ASN A 217 -37.34 -5.11 -2.62
N LEU A 218 -36.16 -5.53 -3.08
CA LEU A 218 -34.88 -5.19 -2.43
C LEU A 218 -34.38 -3.77 -2.80
N VAL A 219 -34.78 -3.29 -3.97
CA VAL A 219 -34.48 -1.96 -4.55
C VAL A 219 -35.37 -0.87 -3.93
N ALA A 220 -36.50 -1.23 -3.31
CA ALA A 220 -37.46 -0.31 -2.72
C ALA A 220 -36.96 0.43 -1.45
N GLY A 221 -35.84 -0.01 -0.85
CA GLY A 221 -35.23 0.63 0.34
C GLY A 221 -33.90 1.35 0.08
N LEU A 222 -33.38 1.33 -1.15
CA LEU A 222 -32.11 1.93 -1.53
C LEU A 222 -32.33 3.32 -2.13
N SER A 223 -31.43 4.26 -1.81
CA SER A 223 -31.41 5.59 -2.44
C SER A 223 -31.31 5.46 -3.96
N TYR A 224 -31.87 6.41 -4.72
CA TYR A 224 -31.81 6.44 -6.19
C TYR A 224 -30.38 6.20 -6.72
N ASP A 225 -29.39 6.83 -6.06
CA ASP A 225 -27.97 6.67 -6.36
C ASP A 225 -27.51 5.21 -6.27
N ASP A 226 -27.89 4.50 -5.20
CA ASP A 226 -27.44 3.14 -4.95
C ASP A 226 -28.04 2.15 -5.96
N ASN A 227 -29.30 2.38 -6.34
CA ASN A 227 -29.97 1.59 -7.37
C ASN A 227 -29.30 1.74 -8.74
N LEU A 228 -28.99 2.97 -9.15
CA LEU A 228 -28.30 3.23 -10.41
C LEU A 228 -26.88 2.65 -10.42
N ARG A 229 -26.12 2.87 -9.34
CA ARG A 229 -24.76 2.35 -9.19
C ARG A 229 -24.72 0.84 -9.23
N THR A 230 -25.62 0.18 -8.51
CA THR A 230 -25.73 -1.29 -8.51
C THR A 230 -26.07 -1.84 -9.88
N LYS A 231 -27.06 -1.24 -10.56
CA LYS A 231 -27.47 -1.65 -11.91
C LYS A 231 -26.32 -1.55 -12.91
N MET A 232 -25.57 -0.43 -12.89
CA MET A 232 -24.44 -0.23 -13.80
C MET A 232 -23.26 -1.15 -13.48
N PHE A 233 -22.94 -1.33 -12.20
CA PHE A 233 -21.83 -2.20 -11.78
C PHE A 233 -22.06 -3.67 -12.16
N LEU A 234 -23.29 -4.17 -11.98
CA LEU A 234 -23.65 -5.56 -12.30
C LEU A 234 -23.82 -5.81 -13.81
N LYS A 235 -24.17 -4.79 -14.60
CA LYS A 235 -24.31 -4.90 -16.07
C LYS A 235 -23.05 -5.48 -16.73
N ASP A 236 -21.88 -5.07 -16.25
CA ASP A 236 -20.57 -5.46 -16.81
C ASP A 236 -19.86 -6.55 -16.00
N HIS A 237 -20.62 -7.39 -15.28
CA HIS A 237 -20.06 -8.52 -14.53
C HIS A 237 -19.20 -9.44 -15.43
N ILE A 238 -18.09 -9.93 -14.90
CA ILE A 238 -17.16 -10.81 -15.63
C ILE A 238 -17.53 -12.27 -15.38
N PRO A 239 -17.76 -13.07 -16.44
CA PRO A 239 -18.10 -14.48 -16.28
C PRO A 239 -17.08 -15.24 -15.40
N THR A 240 -17.58 -15.94 -14.38
CA THR A 240 -16.77 -16.74 -13.44
C THR A 240 -15.81 -17.73 -14.12
N PRO A 241 -16.17 -18.40 -15.24
CA PRO A 241 -15.24 -19.30 -15.94
C PRO A 241 -13.99 -18.61 -16.45
N ILE A 242 -14.10 -17.35 -16.90
CA ILE A 242 -12.94 -16.56 -17.39
C ILE A 242 -11.99 -16.26 -16.24
N ILE A 243 -12.53 -15.94 -15.06
CA ILE A 243 -11.75 -15.65 -13.85
C ILE A 243 -11.00 -16.91 -13.39
N ILE A 244 -11.71 -18.04 -13.28
CA ILE A 244 -11.10 -19.33 -12.88
C ILE A 244 -10.07 -19.77 -13.91
N GLY A 245 -10.40 -19.72 -15.20
CA GLY A 245 -9.49 -20.07 -16.29
C GLY A 245 -8.22 -19.21 -16.30
N GLY A 246 -8.38 -17.88 -16.14
CA GLY A 246 -7.25 -16.95 -16.05
C GLY A 246 -6.37 -17.19 -14.83
N PHE A 247 -6.95 -17.50 -13.67
CA PHE A 247 -6.20 -17.84 -12.46
C PHE A 247 -5.43 -19.15 -12.60
N LEU A 248 -6.05 -20.21 -13.13
CA LEU A 248 -5.38 -21.49 -13.37
C LEU A 248 -4.27 -21.36 -14.43
N LEU A 249 -4.51 -20.62 -15.51
CA LEU A 249 -3.53 -20.37 -16.55
C LEU A 249 -2.31 -19.59 -16.01
N THR A 250 -2.54 -18.49 -15.32
CA THR A 250 -1.43 -17.68 -14.76
C THR A 250 -0.69 -18.42 -13.64
N GLY A 251 -1.40 -19.17 -12.80
CA GLY A 251 -0.81 -20.01 -11.75
C GLY A 251 0.05 -21.15 -12.31
N THR A 252 -0.39 -21.81 -13.38
CA THR A 252 0.40 -22.86 -14.06
C THR A 252 1.64 -22.29 -14.74
N ILE A 253 1.52 -21.17 -15.47
CA ILE A 253 2.67 -20.47 -16.07
C ILE A 253 3.68 -20.09 -14.97
N SER A 254 3.21 -19.50 -13.88
CA SER A 254 4.07 -19.10 -12.75
C SER A 254 4.77 -20.29 -12.09
N SER A 255 4.06 -21.40 -11.91
CA SER A 255 4.60 -22.65 -11.33
C SER A 255 5.67 -23.30 -12.20
N VAL A 256 5.70 -23.00 -13.50
CA VAL A 256 6.72 -23.51 -14.44
C VAL A 256 7.88 -22.52 -14.56
N VAL A 257 7.59 -21.23 -14.79
CA VAL A 257 8.61 -20.20 -15.09
C VAL A 257 9.46 -19.86 -13.86
N ILE A 258 8.87 -19.78 -12.67
CA ILE A 258 9.61 -19.37 -11.47
C ILE A 258 10.71 -20.37 -11.09
N PRO A 259 10.46 -21.69 -11.06
CA PRO A 259 11.52 -22.69 -10.85
C PRO A 259 12.64 -22.65 -11.91
N PHE A 260 12.35 -22.24 -13.15
CA PHE A 260 13.39 -22.06 -14.18
C PHE A 260 14.31 -20.87 -13.87
N ILE A 261 13.79 -19.80 -13.28
CA ILE A 261 14.57 -18.62 -12.90
C ILE A 261 15.31 -18.86 -11.57
N PHE A 262 14.65 -19.53 -10.63
CA PHE A 262 15.15 -19.82 -9.29
C PHE A 262 15.14 -21.33 -9.03
N PRO A 263 16.22 -22.06 -9.39
CA PRO A 263 16.31 -23.51 -9.25
C PRO A 263 16.12 -24.03 -7.81
N GLN A 264 16.25 -23.15 -6.81
CA GLN A 264 16.06 -23.46 -5.39
C GLN A 264 14.58 -23.68 -5.01
N VAL A 265 13.63 -23.38 -5.91
CA VAL A 265 12.20 -23.53 -5.66
C VAL A 265 11.63 -24.58 -6.60
N GLU A 266 11.14 -25.68 -6.05
CA GLU A 266 10.42 -26.67 -6.86
C GLU A 266 9.02 -26.16 -7.25
N PRO A 267 8.47 -26.62 -8.40
CA PRO A 267 7.12 -26.26 -8.84
C PRO A 267 6.03 -26.50 -7.79
N ILE A 268 6.23 -27.50 -6.91
CA ILE A 268 5.25 -27.85 -5.87
C ILE A 268 5.09 -26.73 -4.83
N HIS A 269 6.16 -26.00 -4.52
CA HIS A 269 6.11 -24.88 -3.57
C HIS A 269 5.27 -23.72 -4.13
N ILE A 270 5.48 -23.40 -5.42
CA ILE A 270 4.72 -22.34 -6.10
C ILE A 270 3.26 -22.76 -6.27
N ALA A 271 3.00 -23.99 -6.68
CA ALA A 271 1.64 -24.52 -6.80
C ALA A 271 0.90 -24.49 -5.45
N ALA A 272 1.57 -24.85 -4.35
CA ALA A 272 1.00 -24.74 -3.01
C ALA A 272 0.67 -23.28 -2.62
N ALA A 273 1.53 -22.32 -2.97
CA ALA A 273 1.26 -20.91 -2.75
C ALA A 273 0.00 -20.45 -3.51
N TYR A 274 -0.16 -20.82 -4.78
CA TYR A 274 -1.36 -20.50 -5.58
C TYR A 274 -2.61 -21.22 -5.07
N LEU A 275 -2.50 -22.43 -4.51
CA LEU A 275 -3.65 -23.15 -3.95
C LEU A 275 -4.24 -22.43 -2.72
N VAL A 276 -3.38 -21.91 -1.85
CA VAL A 276 -3.79 -21.21 -0.62
C VAL A 276 -4.19 -19.75 -0.89
N ALA A 277 -3.66 -19.15 -1.96
CA ALA A 277 -3.84 -17.74 -2.26
C ALA A 277 -5.31 -17.25 -2.34
N PRO A 278 -6.29 -17.95 -2.93
CA PRO A 278 -7.67 -17.47 -3.01
C PRO A 278 -8.31 -17.20 -1.64
N ILE A 279 -8.03 -18.05 -0.64
CA ILE A 279 -8.55 -17.90 0.71
C ILE A 279 -7.94 -16.66 1.36
N LEU A 280 -6.62 -16.50 1.24
CA LEU A 280 -5.91 -15.34 1.78
C LEU A 280 -6.31 -14.05 1.07
N ASN A 281 -6.47 -14.09 -0.26
CA ASN A 281 -6.94 -12.97 -1.09
C ASN A 281 -8.32 -12.51 -0.66
N PHE A 282 -9.25 -13.43 -0.41
CA PHE A 282 -10.58 -13.07 0.06
C PHE A 282 -10.54 -12.35 1.41
N CYS A 283 -9.81 -12.91 2.38
CA CYS A 283 -9.64 -12.28 3.70
C CYS A 283 -8.98 -10.89 3.60
N ASN A 284 -7.94 -10.77 2.77
CA ASN A 284 -7.22 -9.52 2.59
C ASN A 284 -8.09 -8.47 1.87
N ALA A 285 -8.76 -8.82 0.78
CA ALA A 285 -9.64 -7.92 0.04
C ALA A 285 -10.84 -7.48 0.89
N TYR A 286 -11.43 -8.39 1.68
CA TYR A 286 -12.47 -8.06 2.64
C TYR A 286 -11.95 -7.10 3.73
N GLY A 287 -10.77 -7.39 4.29
CA GLY A 287 -10.12 -6.53 5.26
C GLY A 287 -9.88 -5.13 4.71
N VAL A 288 -9.30 -5.03 3.50
CA VAL A 288 -9.06 -3.78 2.78
C VAL A 288 -10.35 -3.02 2.52
N GLY A 289 -11.44 -3.69 2.14
CA GLY A 289 -12.72 -3.05 1.89
C GLY A 289 -13.27 -2.28 3.10
N ILE A 290 -12.92 -2.73 4.32
CA ILE A 290 -13.40 -2.15 5.59
C ILE A 290 -12.36 -1.22 6.22
N SER A 291 -11.08 -1.55 6.15
CA SER A 291 -9.99 -0.84 6.83
C SER A 291 -9.21 0.13 5.93
N ASP A 292 -9.42 0.07 4.61
CA ASP A 292 -8.62 0.72 3.57
C ASP A 292 -7.09 0.39 3.69
N PHE A 293 -6.75 -0.71 4.38
CA PHE A 293 -5.36 -1.13 4.64
C PHE A 293 -5.11 -2.56 4.16
N SER A 294 -4.12 -2.74 3.27
CA SER A 294 -3.74 -4.04 2.71
C SER A 294 -2.75 -4.76 3.59
N PHE A 295 -3.04 -5.98 4.01
CA PHE A 295 -2.13 -6.78 4.84
C PHE A 295 -1.16 -7.64 4.01
N SER A 296 -1.13 -7.51 2.68
CA SER A 296 -0.36 -8.39 1.78
C SER A 296 1.09 -8.66 2.21
N PRO A 297 1.92 -7.65 2.59
CA PRO A 297 3.27 -7.91 3.06
C PRO A 297 3.37 -8.72 4.37
N ALA A 298 2.37 -8.66 5.25
CA ALA A 298 2.33 -9.52 6.45
C ALA A 298 2.17 -10.99 6.07
N TYR A 299 1.26 -11.30 5.13
CA TYR A 299 1.12 -12.64 4.56
C TYR A 299 2.40 -13.10 3.84
N GLY A 300 3.07 -12.19 3.14
CA GLY A 300 4.38 -12.45 2.56
C GLY A 300 5.39 -12.92 3.62
N LYS A 301 5.45 -12.26 4.79
CA LYS A 301 6.35 -12.66 5.87
C LYS A 301 5.97 -14.03 6.46
N PHE A 302 4.69 -14.36 6.57
CA PHE A 302 4.26 -15.71 6.94
C PHE A 302 4.73 -16.77 5.94
N ALA A 303 4.63 -16.48 4.65
CA ALA A 303 5.12 -17.36 3.60
C ALA A 303 6.64 -17.62 3.74
N ILE A 304 7.43 -16.62 4.16
CA ILE A 304 8.87 -16.82 4.42
C ILE A 304 9.11 -17.92 5.46
N PHE A 305 8.37 -17.91 6.58
CA PHE A 305 8.54 -18.93 7.63
C PHE A 305 8.10 -20.32 7.18
N ILE A 306 6.96 -20.41 6.47
CA ILE A 306 6.42 -21.69 6.01
C ILE A 306 7.33 -22.31 4.95
N PHE A 307 7.66 -21.56 3.89
CA PHE A 307 8.47 -22.09 2.79
C PHE A 307 9.97 -22.16 3.14
N GLY A 308 10.46 -21.30 4.03
CA GLY A 308 11.85 -21.34 4.51
C GLY A 308 12.13 -22.59 5.34
N SER A 309 11.20 -22.96 6.22
CA SER A 309 11.30 -24.20 6.99
C SER A 309 11.08 -25.45 6.12
N TRP A 310 10.20 -25.38 5.11
CA TRP A 310 9.96 -26.50 4.18
C TRP A 310 11.18 -26.80 3.28
N ILE A 311 11.73 -25.79 2.59
CA ILE A 311 12.86 -25.99 1.66
C ILE A 311 14.16 -26.31 2.44
N GLY A 312 14.33 -25.72 3.62
CA GLY A 312 15.52 -25.90 4.44
C GLY A 312 16.78 -25.23 3.87
N MET A 313 17.83 -25.16 4.68
CA MET A 313 19.06 -24.44 4.31
C MET A 313 19.84 -25.05 3.16
N THR A 314 19.96 -26.38 3.16
CA THR A 314 20.83 -27.14 2.25
C THR A 314 20.40 -27.03 0.80
N GLN A 315 19.11 -26.74 0.56
CA GLN A 315 18.53 -26.55 -0.77
C GLN A 315 18.39 -25.06 -1.16
N GLY A 316 18.96 -24.14 -0.38
CA GLY A 316 18.88 -22.70 -0.67
C GLY A 316 17.58 -22.05 -0.22
N GLY A 317 16.97 -22.54 0.86
CA GLY A 317 15.67 -22.06 1.38
C GLY A 317 15.62 -20.57 1.72
N VAL A 318 16.75 -19.88 1.90
CA VAL A 318 16.77 -18.42 2.09
C VAL A 318 16.25 -17.73 0.82
N LEU A 319 16.77 -18.12 -0.35
CA LEU A 319 16.32 -17.57 -1.61
C LEU A 319 14.92 -18.09 -1.96
N GLY A 320 14.68 -19.39 -1.74
CA GLY A 320 13.39 -19.99 -2.07
C GLY A 320 12.20 -19.43 -1.28
N SER A 321 12.40 -19.14 0.01
CA SER A 321 11.38 -18.52 0.87
C SER A 321 11.10 -17.06 0.50
N LEU A 322 12.12 -16.32 0.05
CA LEU A 322 11.95 -14.96 -0.48
C LEU A 322 11.12 -14.97 -1.76
N VAL A 323 11.42 -15.88 -2.69
CA VAL A 323 10.66 -16.04 -3.93
C VAL A 323 9.21 -16.42 -3.64
N ALA A 324 8.98 -17.41 -2.77
CA ALA A 324 7.63 -17.82 -2.38
C ALA A 324 6.86 -16.66 -1.71
N SER A 325 7.53 -15.88 -0.85
CA SER A 325 6.97 -14.66 -0.27
C SER A 325 6.56 -13.64 -1.31
N SER A 326 7.42 -13.38 -2.29
CA SER A 326 7.13 -12.47 -3.40
C SER A 326 5.93 -12.94 -4.21
N VAL A 327 5.78 -14.24 -4.45
CA VAL A 327 4.60 -14.81 -5.13
C VAL A 327 3.32 -14.57 -4.33
N VAL A 328 3.33 -14.85 -3.02
CA VAL A 328 2.16 -14.59 -2.17
C VAL A 328 1.79 -13.10 -2.21
N VAL A 329 2.76 -12.19 -2.05
CA VAL A 329 2.50 -10.74 -2.10
C VAL A 329 2.00 -10.31 -3.49
N ALA A 330 2.57 -10.84 -4.57
CA ALA A 330 2.19 -10.51 -5.94
C ALA A 330 0.76 -10.99 -6.31
N VAL A 331 0.26 -12.03 -5.65
CA VAL A 331 -1.13 -12.48 -5.82
C VAL A 331 -2.10 -11.68 -4.94
N MET A 332 -1.66 -11.27 -3.75
CA MET A 332 -2.49 -10.58 -2.77
C MET A 332 -2.63 -9.07 -2.98
N SER A 333 -1.55 -8.38 -3.39
CA SER A 333 -1.55 -6.92 -3.56
C SER A 333 -2.50 -6.45 -4.67
N PRO A 334 -2.46 -7.02 -5.89
CA PRO A 334 -3.36 -6.59 -6.95
C PRO A 334 -4.84 -6.84 -6.62
N ALA A 335 -5.14 -7.88 -5.82
CA ALA A 335 -6.49 -8.16 -5.35
C ALA A 335 -6.99 -7.07 -4.37
N SER A 336 -6.12 -6.57 -3.48
CA SER A 336 -6.47 -5.44 -2.62
C SER A 336 -6.65 -4.14 -3.38
N ASP A 337 -5.80 -3.86 -4.37
CA ASP A 337 -5.88 -2.65 -5.18
C ASP A 337 -7.13 -2.67 -6.05
N LEU A 338 -7.47 -3.83 -6.62
CA LEU A 338 -8.68 -4.02 -7.41
C LEU A 338 -9.95 -3.85 -6.57
N MET A 339 -9.96 -4.26 -5.29
CA MET A 339 -11.08 -3.99 -4.38
C MET A 339 -11.31 -2.48 -4.20
N GLN A 340 -10.24 -1.69 -4.02
CA GLN A 340 -10.34 -0.23 -3.93
C GLN A 340 -10.81 0.37 -5.26
N ASN A 341 -10.30 -0.14 -6.38
CA ASN A 341 -10.73 0.29 -7.72
C ASN A 341 -12.20 -0.06 -7.99
N PHE A 342 -12.72 -1.20 -7.52
CA PHE A 342 -14.14 -1.55 -7.65
C PHE A 342 -15.04 -0.66 -6.79
N LYS A 343 -14.61 -0.29 -5.58
CA LYS A 343 -15.31 0.71 -4.76
C LYS A 343 -15.36 2.07 -5.48
N LEU A 344 -14.25 2.50 -6.08
CA LEU A 344 -14.22 3.68 -6.94
C LEU A 344 -15.13 3.53 -8.17
N ALA A 345 -15.13 2.37 -8.83
CA ALA A 345 -15.95 2.07 -9.99
C ALA A 345 -17.43 2.24 -9.69
N TYR A 346 -17.85 1.66 -8.57
CA TYR A 346 -19.22 1.74 -8.07
C TYR A 346 -19.64 3.18 -7.84
N MET A 347 -18.77 4.03 -7.26
CA MET A 347 -19.06 5.45 -7.03
C MET A 347 -19.01 6.30 -8.31
N THR A 348 -18.27 5.89 -9.34
CA THR A 348 -18.05 6.66 -10.57
C THR A 348 -18.84 6.14 -11.78
N LEU A 349 -19.67 5.10 -11.61
CA LEU A 349 -20.32 4.37 -12.70
C LEU A 349 -19.32 3.90 -13.77
N THR A 350 -18.11 3.52 -13.36
CA THR A 350 -17.08 2.96 -14.25
C THR A 350 -17.29 1.45 -14.36
N SER A 351 -17.07 0.87 -15.55
CA SER A 351 -17.25 -0.56 -15.71
C SER A 351 -16.14 -1.36 -15.01
N PRO A 352 -16.45 -2.48 -14.33
CA PRO A 352 -15.44 -3.38 -13.76
C PRO A 352 -14.48 -3.97 -14.82
N ARG A 353 -14.96 -4.16 -16.06
CA ARG A 353 -14.17 -4.69 -17.18
C ARG A 353 -13.06 -3.73 -17.59
N SER A 354 -13.39 -2.45 -17.78
CA SER A 354 -12.41 -1.43 -18.15
C SER A 354 -11.33 -1.27 -17.09
N LEU A 355 -11.68 -1.41 -15.80
CA LEU A 355 -10.71 -1.32 -14.71
C LEU A 355 -9.73 -2.49 -14.69
N ILE A 356 -10.21 -3.72 -14.92
CA ILE A 356 -9.34 -4.91 -14.99
C ILE A 356 -8.41 -4.82 -16.21
N ILE A 357 -8.92 -4.37 -17.35
CA ILE A 357 -8.09 -4.15 -18.55
C ILE A 357 -7.05 -3.06 -18.28
N GLY A 358 -7.46 -1.95 -17.67
CA GLY A 358 -6.56 -0.88 -17.26
C GLY A 358 -5.46 -1.37 -16.31
N GLN A 359 -5.82 -2.17 -15.30
CA GLN A 359 -4.85 -2.74 -14.36
C GLN A 359 -3.91 -3.73 -15.05
N ALA A 360 -4.42 -4.59 -15.95
CA ALA A 360 -3.61 -5.55 -16.70
C ALA A 360 -2.58 -4.85 -17.60
N ILE A 361 -3.00 -3.79 -18.30
CA ILE A 361 -2.10 -2.95 -19.13
C ILE A 361 -1.08 -2.25 -18.23
N GLY A 362 -1.52 -1.65 -17.14
CA GLY A 362 -0.64 -1.04 -16.13
C GLY A 362 0.42 -2.00 -15.64
N THR A 363 0.03 -3.21 -15.22
CA THR A 363 0.95 -4.25 -14.76
C THR A 363 1.92 -4.69 -15.86
N ALA A 364 1.46 -4.86 -17.10
CA ALA A 364 2.34 -5.19 -18.22
C ALA A 364 3.42 -4.11 -18.43
N MET A 365 3.05 -2.83 -18.35
CA MET A 365 3.99 -1.72 -18.44
C MET A 365 4.93 -1.66 -17.22
N GLY A 366 4.41 -1.92 -16.02
CA GLY A 366 5.18 -2.01 -14.78
C GLY A 366 6.22 -3.14 -14.80
N CYS A 367 5.92 -4.28 -15.42
CA CYS A 367 6.87 -5.38 -15.62
C CYS A 367 8.10 -4.98 -16.45
N VAL A 368 7.97 -3.97 -17.34
CA VAL A 368 9.08 -3.43 -18.12
C VAL A 368 9.78 -2.30 -17.37
N PHE A 369 9.02 -1.33 -16.87
CA PHE A 369 9.59 -0.13 -16.22
C PHE A 369 10.19 -0.40 -14.85
N GLY A 370 9.58 -1.26 -14.04
CA GLY A 370 10.03 -1.57 -12.68
C GLY A 370 11.48 -2.05 -12.63
N PRO A 371 11.85 -3.10 -13.40
CA PRO A 371 13.23 -3.58 -13.49
C PRO A 371 14.21 -2.53 -14.04
N LEU A 372 13.81 -1.71 -15.03
CA LEU A 372 14.66 -0.65 -15.59
C LEU A 372 14.99 0.42 -14.54
N VAL A 373 13.99 0.87 -13.79
CA VAL A 373 14.15 1.83 -12.69
C VAL A 373 14.99 1.23 -11.57
N PHE A 374 14.73 -0.03 -11.19
CA PHE A 374 15.55 -0.73 -10.20
C PHE A 374 17.01 -0.82 -10.65
N TYR A 375 17.26 -1.16 -11.92
CA TYR A 375 18.60 -1.28 -12.47
C TYR A 375 19.35 0.06 -12.46
N PHE A 376 18.65 1.18 -12.65
CA PHE A 376 19.21 2.52 -12.49
C PHE A 376 19.71 2.76 -11.06
N PHE A 377 18.89 2.47 -10.04
CA PHE A 377 19.31 2.57 -8.64
C PHE A 377 20.41 1.57 -8.27
N TYR A 378 20.34 0.35 -8.80
CA TYR A 378 21.34 -0.68 -8.54
C TYR A 378 22.76 -0.29 -9.01
N ARG A 379 22.88 0.52 -10.08
CA ARG A 379 24.17 1.04 -10.57
C ARG A 379 24.76 2.17 -9.72
N THR A 380 24.02 2.71 -8.76
CA THR A 380 24.54 3.79 -7.89
C THR A 380 25.65 3.27 -6.97
N PRO A 381 26.71 4.05 -6.74
CA PRO A 381 27.76 3.66 -5.81
C PRO A 381 27.22 3.55 -4.38
N ASN A 382 27.74 2.58 -3.61
CA ASN A 382 27.33 2.25 -2.23
C ASN A 382 25.88 1.72 -2.10
N PHE A 383 25.29 1.20 -3.17
CA PHE A 383 23.97 0.57 -3.11
C PHE A 383 23.96 -0.59 -2.10
N GLY A 384 23.04 -0.52 -1.12
CA GLY A 384 22.87 -1.58 -0.14
C GLY A 384 23.89 -1.57 0.99
N ASP A 385 24.70 -0.51 1.16
CA ASP A 385 25.63 -0.35 2.29
C ASP A 385 24.98 0.33 3.52
N PRO A 386 25.29 -0.08 4.76
CA PRO A 386 24.67 0.48 5.97
C PRO A 386 25.04 1.96 6.13
N GLY A 387 24.05 2.85 6.11
CA GLY A 387 24.27 4.30 6.22
C GLY A 387 24.47 5.02 4.87
N SER A 388 24.40 4.30 3.75
CA SER A 388 24.24 4.91 2.43
C SER A 388 22.81 5.46 2.25
N ASP A 389 22.66 6.41 1.32
CA ASP A 389 21.36 6.94 0.92
C ASP A 389 20.41 5.81 0.46
N TYR A 390 20.92 4.75 -0.17
CA TYR A 390 20.17 3.58 -0.64
C TYR A 390 20.51 2.32 0.15
N SER A 391 20.31 2.34 1.47
CA SER A 391 20.66 1.22 2.35
C SER A 391 19.88 -0.08 2.10
N ALA A 392 18.85 -0.07 1.25
CA ALA A 392 18.00 -1.20 0.89
C ALA A 392 17.40 -1.89 2.14
N GLY A 393 16.85 -1.07 3.04
CA GLY A 393 16.39 -1.49 4.35
C GLY A 393 15.40 -2.67 4.29
N ASN A 394 14.35 -2.57 3.47
CA ASN A 394 13.35 -3.63 3.34
C ASN A 394 13.96 -4.96 2.86
N ALA A 395 14.88 -4.93 1.88
CA ALA A 395 15.55 -6.14 1.40
C ALA A 395 16.34 -6.84 2.52
N ARG A 396 17.02 -6.08 3.39
CA ARG A 396 17.71 -6.65 4.55
C ARG A 396 16.77 -7.25 5.59
N SER A 397 15.59 -6.65 5.78
CA SER A 397 14.52 -7.19 6.63
C SER A 397 14.12 -8.59 6.17
N TYR A 398 13.75 -8.69 4.89
CA TYR A 398 13.26 -9.92 4.28
C TYR A 398 14.34 -10.99 4.28
N ARG A 399 15.59 -10.63 3.93
CA ARG A 399 16.74 -11.54 4.01
C ARG A 399 16.96 -12.06 5.44
N SER A 400 16.88 -11.19 6.44
CA SER A 400 17.05 -11.56 7.85
C SER A 400 15.98 -12.55 8.31
N LEU A 401 14.73 -12.35 7.89
CA LEU A 401 13.64 -13.28 8.18
C LEU A 401 13.81 -14.62 7.46
N ALA A 402 14.25 -14.62 6.22
CA ALA A 402 14.50 -15.83 5.45
C ALA A 402 15.67 -16.66 6.04
N ILE A 403 16.72 -16.00 6.52
CA ILE A 403 17.80 -16.66 7.27
C ILE A 403 17.25 -17.27 8.55
N LEU A 404 16.45 -16.53 9.33
CA LEU A 404 15.87 -17.06 10.55
C LEU A 404 14.92 -18.25 10.30
N ALA A 405 14.09 -18.17 9.27
CA ALA A 405 13.16 -19.24 8.91
C ALA A 405 13.87 -20.55 8.53
N THR A 406 15.10 -20.46 8.03
CA THR A 406 15.86 -21.61 7.53
C THR A 406 16.86 -22.16 8.54
N GLN A 407 17.57 -21.28 9.27
CA GLN A 407 18.58 -21.64 10.28
C GLN A 407 17.97 -21.89 11.67
N GLY A 408 16.75 -21.44 11.92
CA GLY A 408 16.12 -21.56 13.23
C GLY A 408 16.75 -20.63 14.29
N SER A 409 16.50 -20.92 15.56
CA SER A 409 16.82 -20.02 16.68
C SER A 409 18.31 -19.88 17.01
N GLU A 410 19.18 -20.71 16.44
CA GLU A 410 20.61 -20.76 16.78
C GLU A 410 21.39 -19.51 16.33
N VAL A 411 20.86 -18.77 15.36
CA VAL A 411 21.46 -17.53 14.82
C VAL A 411 21.27 -16.36 15.76
N LEU A 412 20.29 -16.45 16.66
CA LEU A 412 19.81 -15.29 17.41
C LEU A 412 20.64 -15.01 18.67
N PRO A 413 20.84 -13.73 19.02
CA PRO A 413 21.46 -13.35 20.28
C PRO A 413 20.59 -13.77 21.49
N ARG A 414 21.20 -13.81 22.68
CA ARG A 414 20.57 -14.38 23.89
C ARG A 414 19.24 -13.68 24.22
N HIS A 415 18.23 -14.44 24.63
CA HIS A 415 16.88 -13.94 24.96
C HIS A 415 16.09 -13.28 23.79
N CYS A 416 16.65 -13.19 22.58
CA CYS A 416 15.99 -12.55 21.45
C CYS A 416 14.68 -13.27 21.08
N LEU A 417 14.68 -14.61 21.06
CA LEU A 417 13.48 -15.41 20.79
C LEU A 417 12.41 -15.24 21.88
N SER A 418 12.80 -15.24 23.15
CA SER A 418 11.86 -15.06 24.27
C SER A 418 11.17 -13.69 24.21
N LEU A 419 11.93 -12.63 23.91
CA LEU A 419 11.37 -11.30 23.68
C LEU A 419 10.48 -11.28 22.43
N ALA A 420 10.85 -11.98 21.36
CA ALA A 420 10.03 -12.08 20.15
C ALA A 420 8.67 -12.73 20.43
N VAL A 421 8.62 -13.80 21.24
CA VAL A 421 7.35 -14.42 21.64
C VAL A 421 6.47 -13.43 22.42
N ILE A 422 7.04 -12.65 23.34
CA ILE A 422 6.29 -11.62 24.07
C ILE A 422 5.75 -10.56 23.08
N PHE A 423 6.60 -10.08 22.17
CA PHE A 423 6.22 -9.09 21.16
C PHE A 423 5.22 -9.62 20.12
N PHE A 424 5.14 -10.94 19.94
CA PHE A 424 4.10 -11.60 19.15
C PHE A 424 2.76 -11.69 19.91
N LEU A 425 2.79 -11.98 21.21
CA LEU A 425 1.57 -12.14 22.02
C LEU A 425 0.90 -10.81 22.39
N VAL A 426 1.68 -9.76 22.69
CA VAL A 426 1.16 -8.42 23.03
C VAL A 426 0.15 -7.87 22.01
N PRO A 427 0.46 -7.78 20.69
CA PRO A 427 -0.49 -7.29 19.70
C PRO A 427 -1.72 -8.19 19.57
N LEU A 428 -1.57 -9.51 19.74
CA LEU A 428 -2.67 -10.46 19.68
C LEU A 428 -3.64 -10.24 20.85
N ILE A 429 -3.12 -10.08 22.07
CA ILE A 429 -3.92 -9.77 23.27
C ILE A 429 -4.59 -8.40 23.13
N LEU A 430 -3.85 -7.36 22.72
CA LEU A 430 -4.42 -6.01 22.54
C LEU A 430 -5.59 -6.00 21.56
N ASN A 431 -5.46 -6.73 20.44
CA ASN A 431 -6.52 -6.84 19.46
C ASN A 431 -7.74 -7.64 19.98
N ILE A 432 -7.51 -8.73 20.72
CA ILE A 432 -8.59 -9.48 21.38
C ILE A 432 -9.34 -8.61 22.38
N VAL A 433 -8.61 -7.92 23.27
CA VAL A 433 -9.20 -7.02 24.28
C VAL A 433 -9.99 -5.90 23.61
N LYS A 434 -9.48 -5.35 22.51
CA LYS A 434 -10.18 -4.31 21.73
C LYS A 434 -11.48 -4.83 21.12
N GLU A 435 -11.48 -6.04 20.57
CA GLU A 435 -12.66 -6.65 19.96
C GLU A 435 -13.71 -7.03 21.02
N LEU A 436 -13.29 -7.61 22.15
CA LEU A 436 -14.16 -7.88 23.29
C LEU A 436 -14.76 -6.59 23.87
N SER A 437 -13.94 -5.54 24.00
CA SER A 437 -14.37 -4.23 24.49
C SER A 437 -15.44 -3.60 23.60
N LYS A 438 -15.32 -3.74 22.26
CA LYS A 438 -16.35 -3.33 21.30
C LYS A 438 -17.63 -4.16 21.46
N SER A 439 -17.51 -5.49 21.58
CA SER A 439 -18.67 -6.38 21.75
C SER A 439 -19.44 -6.09 23.05
N MET A 440 -18.73 -5.68 24.11
CA MET A 440 -19.33 -5.30 25.40
C MET A 440 -19.78 -3.84 25.45
N ASN A 441 -19.65 -3.09 24.35
CA ASN A 441 -19.93 -1.66 24.24
C ASN A 441 -19.25 -0.78 25.31
N SER A 442 -18.13 -1.27 25.85
CA SER A 442 -17.35 -0.55 26.87
C SER A 442 -16.57 0.58 26.20
N GLY A 443 -16.54 1.79 26.77
CA GLY A 443 -15.82 2.94 26.18
C GLY A 443 -14.30 2.76 26.02
N ILE A 444 -13.74 1.68 26.57
CA ILE A 444 -12.30 1.37 26.61
C ILE A 444 -11.71 1.16 25.21
N HIS A 445 -12.47 0.60 24.26
CA HIS A 445 -12.00 0.35 22.89
C HIS A 445 -11.48 1.60 22.15
N ARG A 446 -11.91 2.80 22.58
CA ARG A 446 -11.47 4.09 22.00
C ARG A 446 -10.04 4.46 22.38
N TYR A 447 -9.53 3.94 23.50
CA TYR A 447 -8.20 4.27 24.04
C TYR A 447 -7.14 3.23 23.72
N ILE A 448 -7.53 2.02 23.28
CA ILE A 448 -6.58 0.96 22.96
C ILE A 448 -5.86 1.31 21.64
N PRO A 449 -4.53 1.51 21.67
CA PRO A 449 -3.75 1.83 20.48
C PRO A 449 -3.77 0.66 19.47
N TYR A 450 -3.46 0.96 18.21
CA TYR A 450 -3.34 -0.05 17.17
C TYR A 450 -1.91 -0.61 17.16
N PRO A 451 -1.72 -1.92 17.38
CA PRO A 451 -0.39 -2.50 17.41
C PRO A 451 0.40 -2.33 16.10
N VAL A 452 -0.24 -2.34 14.91
CA VAL A 452 0.50 -2.14 13.62
C VAL A 452 1.23 -0.81 13.68
N ALA A 453 0.48 0.23 14.05
CA ALA A 453 0.96 1.59 14.08
C ALA A 453 2.04 1.76 15.14
N MET A 454 1.94 1.07 16.27
CA MET A 454 3.01 1.03 17.26
C MET A 454 4.26 0.31 16.75
N ALA A 455 4.15 -0.70 15.89
CA ALA A 455 5.27 -1.50 15.39
C ALA A 455 6.14 -0.74 14.37
N ILE A 456 5.54 0.15 13.59
CA ILE A 456 6.22 0.85 12.49
C ILE A 456 7.43 1.70 12.97
N PRO A 457 7.33 2.50 14.06
CA PRO A 457 8.46 3.24 14.62
C PRO A 457 9.57 2.36 15.24
N PHE A 458 9.24 1.13 15.68
CA PHE A 458 10.27 0.18 16.14
C PHE A 458 11.27 -0.13 15.03
N TYR A 459 10.86 0.02 13.77
CA TYR A 459 11.64 -0.38 12.62
C TYR A 459 12.34 0.77 11.88
N ILE A 460 11.65 1.88 11.66
CA ILE A 460 12.14 2.98 10.82
C ILE A 460 12.92 3.99 11.66
N SER A 461 12.20 4.86 12.36
CA SER A 461 12.73 5.91 13.22
C SER A 461 11.58 6.55 13.99
N ALA A 462 11.89 7.22 15.10
CA ALA A 462 10.92 8.05 15.80
C ALA A 462 10.53 9.30 14.99
N ASN A 463 11.37 9.78 14.06
CA ASN A 463 11.11 10.97 13.25
C ASN A 463 9.83 10.81 12.43
N PHE A 464 9.63 9.65 11.82
CA PHE A 464 8.40 9.35 11.09
C PHE A 464 7.14 9.46 11.98
N ALA A 465 7.21 9.00 13.23
CA ALA A 465 6.08 9.10 14.16
C ALA A 465 5.76 10.56 14.50
N LEU A 466 6.80 11.40 14.62
CA LEU A 466 6.63 12.84 14.86
C LEU A 466 5.96 13.53 13.67
N ASP A 467 6.40 13.25 12.45
CA ASP A 467 5.84 13.83 11.23
C ASP A 467 4.34 13.51 11.10
N VAL A 468 3.96 12.24 11.33
CA VAL A 468 2.55 11.82 11.30
C VAL A 468 1.75 12.50 12.41
N CYS A 469 2.32 12.66 13.61
CA CYS A 469 1.66 13.38 14.70
C CYS A 469 1.44 14.85 14.39
N ILE A 470 2.43 15.54 13.82
CA ILE A 470 2.31 16.95 13.42
C ILE A 470 1.23 17.11 12.35
N GLY A 471 1.25 16.27 11.31
CA GLY A 471 0.20 16.29 10.28
C GLY A 471 -1.20 16.02 10.84
N ASN A 472 -1.29 15.11 11.81
CA ASN A 472 -2.55 14.80 12.49
C ASN A 472 -3.04 15.93 13.42
N LEU A 473 -2.13 16.66 14.05
CA LEU A 473 -2.44 17.85 14.85
C LEU A 473 -2.98 18.98 13.96
N VAL A 474 -2.36 19.22 12.80
CA VAL A 474 -2.86 20.18 11.81
C VAL A 474 -4.28 19.82 11.37
N LEU A 475 -4.53 18.53 11.08
CA LEU A 475 -5.86 18.04 10.75
C LEU A 475 -6.87 18.25 11.89
N TYR A 476 -6.44 18.02 13.15
CA TYR A 476 -7.29 18.22 14.32
C TYR A 476 -7.69 19.68 14.47
N VAL A 477 -6.73 20.61 14.37
CA VAL A 477 -6.97 22.06 14.42
C VAL A 477 -7.88 22.49 13.26
N TRP A 478 -7.65 21.99 12.05
CA TRP A 478 -8.49 22.32 10.89
C TRP A 478 -9.93 21.83 11.08
N LYS A 479 -10.14 20.60 11.56
CA LYS A 479 -11.49 20.10 11.88
C LYS A 479 -12.17 20.89 12.99
N TRP A 480 -11.40 21.39 13.95
CA TRP A 480 -11.92 22.22 15.03
C TRP A 480 -12.37 23.59 14.52
N MET A 481 -11.63 24.18 13.56
CA MET A 481 -11.99 25.46 12.93
C MET A 481 -13.15 25.32 11.93
N ASP A 482 -13.08 24.37 11.01
CA ASP A 482 -14.12 24.12 10.00
C ASP A 482 -14.19 22.65 9.61
N ARG A 483 -15.20 21.98 10.14
CA ARG A 483 -15.46 20.56 9.88
C ARG A 483 -15.90 20.29 8.44
N ARG A 484 -16.59 21.23 7.78
CA ARG A 484 -17.08 21.06 6.40
C ARG A 484 -15.92 21.17 5.41
N SER A 485 -15.10 22.20 5.55
CA SER A 485 -13.90 22.36 4.72
C SER A 485 -12.92 21.21 4.91
N ALA A 486 -12.69 20.78 6.16
CA ALA A 486 -11.79 19.65 6.43
C ALA A 486 -12.28 18.33 5.81
N ALA A 487 -13.59 18.09 5.76
CA ALA A 487 -14.14 16.86 5.16
C ALA A 487 -13.87 16.76 3.65
N VAL A 488 -13.84 17.90 2.95
CA VAL A 488 -13.68 17.94 1.48
C VAL A 488 -12.22 18.13 1.08
N ASN A 489 -11.48 18.98 1.80
CA ASN A 489 -10.16 19.47 1.36
C ASN A 489 -8.98 18.70 1.94
N VAL A 490 -9.15 17.92 3.01
CA VAL A 490 -8.05 17.17 3.63
C VAL A 490 -7.47 16.11 2.69
N PRO A 491 -8.27 15.23 2.03
CA PRO A 491 -7.70 14.26 1.09
C PRO A 491 -6.85 14.88 -0.02
N PRO A 492 -7.28 15.94 -0.75
CA PRO A 492 -6.46 16.54 -1.80
C PRO A 492 -5.23 17.28 -1.24
N VAL A 493 -5.33 17.94 -0.08
CA VAL A 493 -4.15 18.59 0.53
C VAL A 493 -3.12 17.56 0.99
N ALA A 494 -3.55 16.48 1.65
CA ALA A 494 -2.66 15.41 2.07
C ALA A 494 -1.98 14.73 0.86
N ALA A 495 -2.74 14.47 -0.21
CA ALA A 495 -2.18 13.93 -1.44
C ALA A 495 -1.22 14.90 -2.12
N GLY A 496 -1.49 16.21 -2.09
CA GLY A 496 -0.61 17.26 -2.60
C GLY A 496 0.70 17.40 -1.81
N LEU A 497 0.65 17.31 -0.48
CA LEU A 497 1.84 17.32 0.37
C LEU A 497 2.71 16.07 0.13
N LEU A 498 2.09 14.90 0.05
CA LEU A 498 2.78 13.65 -0.33
C LEU A 498 3.42 13.77 -1.70
N ALA A 499 2.67 14.25 -2.69
CA ALA A 499 3.15 14.51 -4.04
C ALA A 499 4.35 15.47 -4.04
N GLY A 500 4.27 16.57 -3.29
CA GLY A 500 5.31 17.57 -3.17
C GLY A 500 6.60 17.01 -2.56
N ASP A 501 6.49 16.26 -1.46
CA ASP A 501 7.65 15.60 -0.83
C ASP A 501 8.33 14.59 -1.77
N CYS A 502 7.51 13.85 -2.53
CA CYS A 502 8.00 12.92 -3.54
C CYS A 502 8.73 13.65 -4.70
N MET A 503 8.16 14.75 -5.19
CA MET A 503 8.77 15.57 -6.25
C MET A 503 10.05 16.27 -5.76
N TRP A 504 10.04 16.77 -4.53
CA TRP A 504 11.22 17.37 -3.92
C TRP A 504 12.33 16.35 -3.73
N SER A 505 11.99 15.13 -3.31
CA SER A 505 12.94 14.02 -3.24
C SER A 505 13.58 13.80 -4.62
N PHE A 506 12.79 13.66 -5.69
CA PHE A 506 13.33 13.51 -7.05
C PHE A 506 14.20 14.69 -7.49
N ALA A 507 13.76 15.94 -7.26
CA ALA A 507 14.53 17.14 -7.59
C ALA A 507 15.85 17.22 -6.81
N SER A 508 15.83 16.86 -5.53
CA SER A 508 17.01 16.90 -4.66
C SER A 508 18.15 16.03 -5.18
N GLN A 509 17.87 14.90 -5.84
CA GLN A 509 18.91 14.05 -6.45
C GLN A 509 19.73 14.78 -7.51
N PHE A 510 19.10 15.62 -8.33
CA PHE A 510 19.82 16.41 -9.33
C PHE A 510 20.66 17.52 -8.69
N ILE A 511 20.23 18.00 -7.54
CA ILE A 511 20.90 19.06 -6.79
C ILE A 511 22.06 18.51 -5.96
N THR A 512 21.91 17.33 -5.33
CA THR A 512 22.90 16.76 -4.40
C THR A 512 23.95 15.86 -5.05
N ASN A 513 23.70 15.29 -6.24
CA ASN A 513 24.73 14.56 -7.01
C ASN A 513 25.73 15.47 -7.75
N GLN A 514 25.61 16.79 -7.59
CA GLN A 514 26.66 17.70 -8.01
C GLN A 514 27.67 17.79 -6.86
N VAL A 515 28.93 17.43 -7.13
CA VAL A 515 30.06 17.98 -6.37
C VAL A 515 29.77 19.47 -6.24
N PRO A 516 29.65 20.06 -5.04
CA PRO A 516 29.31 21.46 -4.93
C PRO A 516 30.29 22.22 -5.81
N PRO A 517 29.84 22.96 -6.83
CA PRO A 517 30.76 23.78 -7.61
C PRO A 517 31.50 24.62 -6.57
N ILE A 518 32.82 24.67 -6.73
CA ILE A 518 33.84 25.27 -5.83
C ILE A 518 33.41 26.59 -5.16
N CYS A 519 32.43 27.27 -5.74
CA CYS A 519 31.87 28.56 -5.38
C CYS A 519 30.99 28.61 -4.11
N VAL A 520 30.62 27.50 -3.46
CA VAL A 520 29.81 27.57 -2.21
C VAL A 520 30.36 26.67 -1.10
N ARG A 521 31.64 26.84 -0.78
CA ARG A 521 32.23 26.31 0.45
C ARG A 521 32.52 27.48 1.39
N PHE A 522 31.71 27.62 2.44
CA PHE A 522 31.94 28.65 3.45
C PHE A 522 33.13 28.24 4.33
N PHE A 523 34.29 28.82 4.05
CA PHE A 523 35.46 28.71 4.92
C PHE A 523 35.31 29.67 6.10
N SER A 524 35.79 29.28 7.28
CA SER A 524 36.10 30.28 8.30
C SER A 524 37.15 31.25 7.76
N ARG A 525 37.13 32.51 8.22
CA ARG A 525 38.00 33.57 7.69
C ARG A 525 39.48 33.16 7.69
N ASP A 526 39.93 32.43 8.72
CA ASP A 526 41.30 31.93 8.82
C ASP A 526 41.63 30.82 7.80
N ALA A 527 40.68 29.94 7.52
CA ALA A 527 40.85 28.88 6.52
C ALA A 527 40.88 29.45 5.09
N TYR A 528 40.09 30.50 4.82
CA TYR A 528 40.11 31.21 3.55
C TYR A 528 41.46 31.89 3.29
N MET A 529 42.01 32.59 4.29
CA MET A 529 43.31 33.27 4.14
C MET A 529 44.48 32.30 3.91
N ARG A 530 44.46 31.12 4.56
CA ARG A 530 45.44 30.06 4.31
C ARG A 530 45.32 29.46 2.91
N PHE A 531 44.08 29.26 2.44
CA PHE A 531 43.83 28.73 1.10
C PHE A 531 44.27 29.73 0.02
N GLN A 532 43.96 31.02 0.18
CA GLN A 532 44.38 32.08 -0.75
C GLN A 532 45.92 32.23 -0.80
N GLY A 533 46.59 32.17 0.35
CA GLY A 533 48.05 32.24 0.42
C GLY A 533 48.74 31.06 -0.27
N ASN A 534 48.19 29.86 -0.18
CA ASN A 534 48.71 28.67 -0.86
C ASN A 534 48.41 28.68 -2.37
N LEU A 535 47.25 29.22 -2.78
CA LEU A 535 46.89 29.34 -4.19
C LEU A 535 47.83 30.33 -4.92
N ILE A 536 48.14 31.47 -4.30
CA ILE A 536 49.04 32.48 -4.86
C ILE A 536 50.48 31.95 -4.95
N LYS A 537 50.94 31.18 -3.95
CA LYS A 537 52.25 30.52 -3.99
C LYS A 537 52.38 29.48 -5.11
N ASN A 538 51.31 28.76 -5.43
CA ASN A 538 51.33 27.73 -6.47
C ASN A 538 51.10 28.29 -7.90
N LEU A 539 50.68 29.55 -8.04
CA LEU A 539 50.53 30.24 -9.32
C LEU A 539 51.74 31.13 -9.66
N THR A 540 52.73 31.23 -8.75
CA THR A 540 53.96 32.02 -8.93
C THR A 540 55.22 31.16 -9.09
N VAL A 541 55.03 29.88 -9.39
CA VAL A 541 56.04 28.95 -9.94
C VAL A 541 55.54 28.48 -11.29
#